data_AF-A0A6J4UJD1-F1
#
_entry.id   AF-A0A6J4UJD1-F1
#
_cell.length_a   1.000
_cell.length_b   1.000
_cell.length_c   1.000
_cell.angle_alpha   90.00
_cell.angle_beta   90.00
_cell.angle_gamma   90.00
#
_symmetry.space_group_name_H-M   'P 1'
#
loop_
_entity.id
_entity.type
_entity.pdbx_description
1 polymer ?
#
loop_
_entity_poly.entity_id
_entity_poly.type
_entity_poly.pdbx_seq_one_letter_code
_entity_poly.pdbx_strand_id
1 'polypeptide(L)'
;MHRFFVDGPLVAGQDVALSAEVAHQVGRVLRLRPGDRILLLDGSGWEYPVELIDLAARQGHGRVEGGRPTETEPRVAVTLYAAPLKGDHYAYTLQKATEIGAAAFVPTVTARTVVGEVGATKVERWRRIAREAAEQSGRGRLPTVGAPVPFAEACRLAAAAGPALIPWEEAREPSLSATIAAWRAERGQLAQLGLLIGPEGGFTAEEIALAQRCGIVPVTLGRRILRAETAAAVATTLALAALGDLDTRDDAP
;
A
#
# COMPACT_ATOMS: atom_id res chain seq x y z
N MET A 1 -5.80 20.12 -5.70
CA MET A 1 -4.73 20.64 -4.82
C MET A 1 -3.65 19.56 -4.72
N HIS A 2 -2.37 19.91 -4.75
CA HIS A 2 -1.26 18.93 -4.71
C HIS A 2 -0.99 18.47 -3.27
N ARG A 3 -0.62 17.20 -3.10
CA ARG A 3 -0.40 16.54 -1.80
C ARG A 3 1.06 16.18 -1.60
N PHE A 4 1.56 16.37 -0.38
CA PHE A 4 2.93 16.04 0.00
C PHE A 4 2.99 15.45 1.41
N PHE A 5 3.68 14.34 1.57
CA PHE A 5 3.98 13.82 2.90
C PHE A 5 5.16 14.56 3.53
N VAL A 6 5.02 14.93 4.80
CA VAL A 6 6.05 15.58 5.61
C VAL A 6 6.32 14.78 6.88
N ASP A 7 7.49 15.01 7.47
CA ASP A 7 7.85 14.41 8.74
C ASP A 7 7.39 15.31 9.89
N GLY A 8 6.80 14.70 10.92
CA GLY A 8 6.34 15.38 12.13
C GLY A 8 4.87 15.83 12.07
N PRO A 9 4.28 16.14 13.24
CA PRO A 9 2.88 16.50 13.34
C PRO A 9 2.61 17.90 12.77
N LEU A 10 1.42 18.09 12.21
CA LEU A 10 0.92 19.38 11.72
C LEU A 10 -0.09 19.96 12.71
N VAL A 11 0.03 21.26 12.98
CA VAL A 11 -0.80 21.95 13.97
C VAL A 11 -1.46 23.16 13.32
N ALA A 12 -2.79 23.22 13.39
CA ALA A 12 -3.57 24.33 12.85
C ALA A 12 -3.10 25.69 13.42
N GLY A 13 -2.99 26.68 12.54
CA GLY A 13 -2.54 28.03 12.86
C GLY A 13 -1.03 28.20 12.99
N GLN A 14 -0.23 27.13 12.93
CA GLN A 14 1.23 27.21 12.98
C GLN A 14 1.87 27.28 11.59
N ASP A 15 3.05 27.90 11.54
CA ASP A 15 3.90 27.86 10.35
C ASP A 15 4.64 26.53 10.28
N VAL A 16 4.74 25.99 9.07
CA VAL A 16 5.48 24.76 8.78
C VAL A 16 6.55 25.06 7.73
N ALA A 17 7.76 24.57 7.99
CA ALA A 17 8.85 24.62 7.02
C ALA A 17 8.70 23.45 6.03
N LEU A 18 8.75 23.76 4.74
CA LEU A 18 8.77 22.75 3.69
C LEU A 18 10.18 22.19 3.53
N SER A 19 10.29 20.87 3.35
CA SER A 19 11.58 20.26 3.00
C SER A 19 12.10 20.84 1.68
N ALA A 20 13.42 20.77 1.46
CA ALA A 20 14.01 21.28 0.23
C ALA A 20 13.44 20.61 -1.03
N GLU A 21 13.05 19.34 -0.93
CA GLU A 21 12.40 18.57 -2.00
C GLU A 21 11.00 19.10 -2.29
N VAL A 22 10.16 19.26 -1.26
CA VAL A 22 8.80 19.79 -1.41
C VAL A 22 8.83 21.23 -1.92
N ALA A 23 9.68 22.09 -1.36
CA ALA A 23 9.83 23.47 -1.82
C ALA A 23 10.26 23.54 -3.30
N HIS A 24 11.18 22.67 -3.73
CA HIS A 24 11.58 22.58 -5.13
C HIS A 24 10.41 22.13 -6.02
N GLN A 25 9.68 21.09 -5.63
CA GLN A 25 8.57 20.56 -6.41
C GLN A 25 7.43 21.58 -6.53
N VAL A 26 7.04 22.21 -5.42
CA VAL A 26 6.02 23.26 -5.35
C VAL A 26 6.41 24.49 -6.18
N GLY A 27 7.63 25.02 -6.00
CA GLY A 27 8.05 26.27 -6.65
C GLY A 27 8.52 26.12 -8.10
N ARG A 28 9.24 25.04 -8.45
CA ARG A 28 9.83 24.88 -9.79
C ARG A 28 9.01 24.00 -10.72
N VAL A 29 8.49 22.88 -10.23
CA VAL A 29 7.76 21.91 -11.05
C VAL A 29 6.32 22.36 -11.21
N LEU A 30 5.64 22.66 -10.10
CA LEU A 30 4.25 23.09 -10.09
C LEU A 30 4.07 24.60 -10.29
N ARG A 31 5.14 25.38 -10.09
CA ARG A 31 5.17 26.85 -10.28
C ARG A 31 4.17 27.61 -9.41
N LEU A 32 3.89 27.09 -8.22
CA LEU A 32 3.06 27.73 -7.21
C LEU A 32 3.78 28.94 -6.59
N ARG A 33 3.02 29.87 -6.03
CA ARG A 33 3.45 31.16 -5.48
C ARG A 33 2.94 31.34 -4.05
N PRO A 34 3.51 32.29 -3.29
CA PRO A 34 2.88 32.77 -2.06
C PRO A 34 1.40 33.10 -2.28
N GLY A 35 0.54 32.65 -1.37
CA GLY A 35 -0.92 32.72 -1.45
C GLY A 35 -1.60 31.50 -2.09
N ASP A 36 -0.86 30.64 -2.81
CA ASP A 36 -1.40 29.36 -3.29
C ASP A 36 -1.49 28.34 -2.15
N ARG A 37 -2.35 27.33 -2.34
CA ARG A 37 -2.56 26.25 -1.36
C ARG A 37 -2.03 24.90 -1.82
N ILE A 38 -1.46 24.16 -0.88
CA ILE A 38 -1.11 22.74 -0.99
C ILE A 38 -1.77 21.95 0.15
N LEU A 39 -1.79 20.62 0.03
CA LEU A 39 -2.16 19.73 1.11
C LEU A 39 -0.89 19.07 1.66
N LEU A 40 -0.68 19.18 2.97
CA LEU A 40 0.34 18.41 3.67
C LEU A 40 -0.29 17.22 4.39
N LEU A 41 0.46 16.13 4.46
CA LEU A 41 0.10 14.87 5.07
C LEU A 41 1.19 14.46 6.07
N ASP A 42 0.82 14.15 7.30
CA ASP A 42 1.74 13.66 8.34
C ASP A 42 1.72 12.13 8.48
N GLY A 43 0.97 11.44 7.62
CA GLY A 43 0.78 9.99 7.67
C GLY A 43 -0.26 9.52 8.70
N SER A 44 -0.90 10.42 9.44
CA SER A 44 -1.93 10.09 10.44
C SER A 44 -3.27 9.67 9.83
N GLY A 45 -3.45 9.82 8.52
CA GLY A 45 -4.76 9.72 7.85
C GLY A 45 -5.53 11.03 7.83
N TRP A 46 -4.87 12.15 8.12
CA TRP A 46 -5.41 13.50 7.98
C TRP A 46 -4.71 14.24 6.85
N GLU A 47 -5.45 15.14 6.19
CA GLU A 47 -4.90 16.11 5.27
C GLU A 47 -5.11 17.54 5.77
N TYR A 48 -4.08 18.36 5.57
CA TYR A 48 -4.00 19.71 6.09
C TYR A 48 -3.80 20.70 4.96
N PRO A 49 -4.80 21.55 4.64
CA PRO A 49 -4.60 22.69 3.78
C PRO A 49 -3.55 23.64 4.36
N VAL A 50 -2.58 23.99 3.53
CA VAL A 50 -1.48 24.88 3.87
C VAL A 50 -1.40 25.97 2.81
N GLU A 51 -1.55 27.23 3.23
CA GLU A 51 -1.29 28.40 2.41
C GLU A 51 0.20 28.69 2.40
N LEU A 52 0.78 28.86 1.21
CA LEU A 52 2.21 29.16 1.04
C LEU A 52 2.46 30.63 1.41
N ILE A 53 3.34 30.88 2.38
CA ILE A 53 3.72 32.24 2.81
C ILE A 53 4.91 32.74 2.00
N ASP A 54 5.93 31.90 1.85
CA ASP A 54 7.11 32.20 1.04
C ASP A 54 7.66 30.96 0.36
N LEU A 55 8.32 31.19 -0.77
CA LEU A 55 8.99 30.17 -1.56
C LEU A 55 10.30 30.71 -2.12
N ALA A 56 11.40 30.10 -1.69
CA ALA A 56 12.72 30.24 -2.27
C ALA A 56 13.15 28.92 -2.93
N ALA A 57 14.28 28.92 -3.65
CA ALA A 57 14.70 27.77 -4.44
C ALA A 57 14.91 26.46 -3.64
N ARG A 58 15.16 26.54 -2.33
CA ARG A 58 15.40 25.40 -1.42
C ARG A 58 14.75 25.54 -0.04
N GLN A 59 13.97 26.58 0.17
CA GLN A 59 13.30 26.88 1.42
C GLN A 59 11.89 27.36 1.09
N GLY A 60 10.92 27.02 1.92
CA GLY A 60 9.57 27.54 1.81
C GLY A 60 8.86 27.38 3.13
N HIS A 61 7.94 28.28 3.41
CA HIS A 61 7.12 28.25 4.60
C HIS A 61 5.65 28.32 4.20
N GLY A 62 4.80 27.66 4.97
CA GLY A 62 3.36 27.77 4.82
C GLY A 62 2.65 27.81 6.16
N ARG A 63 1.43 28.36 6.17
CA ARG A 63 0.54 28.38 7.33
C ARG A 63 -0.43 27.22 7.25
N VAL A 64 -0.46 26.38 8.28
CA VAL A 64 -1.48 25.33 8.39
C VAL A 64 -2.83 25.95 8.72
N GLU A 65 -3.84 25.79 7.88
CA GLU A 65 -5.16 26.39 8.09
C GLU A 65 -6.02 25.56 9.05
N GLY A 66 -5.97 24.24 8.91
CA GLY A 66 -6.77 23.26 9.65
C GLY A 66 -6.49 21.85 9.14
N GLY A 67 -7.12 20.84 9.72
CA GLY A 67 -6.99 19.45 9.29
C GLY A 67 -8.36 18.80 9.10
N ARG A 68 -8.44 17.83 8.20
CA ARG A 68 -9.59 16.94 8.07
C ARG A 68 -9.15 15.49 7.83
N PRO A 69 -9.91 14.48 8.26
CA PRO A 69 -9.64 13.10 7.88
C PRO A 69 -9.65 12.92 6.36
N THR A 70 -8.78 12.06 5.85
CA THR A 70 -8.82 11.67 4.44
C THR A 70 -9.97 10.68 4.20
N GLU A 71 -10.69 10.88 3.11
CA GLU A 71 -11.85 10.04 2.72
C GLU A 71 -11.45 8.77 1.95
N THR A 72 -10.17 8.62 1.62
CA THR A 72 -9.65 7.62 0.68
C THR A 72 -9.01 6.41 1.35
N GLU A 73 -8.89 6.40 2.68
CA GLU A 73 -8.22 5.29 3.37
C GLU A 73 -9.16 4.09 3.53
N PRO A 74 -8.72 2.88 3.11
CA PRO A 74 -9.51 1.70 3.29
C PRO A 74 -9.84 1.40 4.75
N ARG A 75 -11.04 0.86 4.99
CA ARG A 75 -11.45 0.42 6.34
C ARG A 75 -10.70 -0.82 6.81
N VAL A 76 -10.10 -1.58 5.88
CA VAL A 76 -9.33 -2.79 6.16
C VAL A 76 -7.87 -2.59 5.76
N ALA A 77 -6.96 -2.91 6.69
CA ALA A 77 -5.54 -2.91 6.38
C ALA A 77 -5.15 -4.18 5.61
N VAL A 78 -5.01 -4.06 4.29
CA VAL A 78 -4.50 -5.15 3.43
C VAL A 78 -2.98 -5.12 3.40
N THR A 79 -2.34 -6.20 3.83
CA THR A 79 -0.86 -6.36 3.77
C THR A 79 -0.47 -7.35 2.68
N LEU A 80 0.41 -6.92 1.78
CA LEU A 80 0.96 -7.76 0.71
C LEU A 80 2.29 -8.37 1.14
N TYR A 81 2.30 -9.68 1.32
CA TYR A 81 3.49 -10.51 1.46
C TYR A 81 3.91 -10.98 0.06
N ALA A 82 4.56 -10.09 -0.68
CA ALA A 82 4.79 -10.27 -2.12
C ALA A 82 6.26 -10.54 -2.43
N ALA A 83 6.51 -11.53 -3.29
CA ALA A 83 7.85 -11.84 -3.74
C ALA A 83 8.45 -10.73 -4.61
N PRO A 84 9.73 -10.32 -4.40
CA PRO A 84 10.43 -9.44 -5.32
C PRO A 84 10.46 -10.01 -6.74
N LEU A 85 10.05 -9.18 -7.71
CA LEU A 85 9.99 -9.53 -9.14
C LEU A 85 11.15 -8.89 -9.92
N LYS A 86 11.46 -9.46 -11.09
CA LYS A 86 12.50 -8.95 -12.00
C LYS A 86 12.18 -7.53 -12.52
N GLY A 87 13.22 -6.82 -12.91
CA GLY A 87 13.10 -5.48 -13.52
C GLY A 87 12.28 -4.53 -12.65
N ASP A 88 11.35 -3.81 -13.28
CA ASP A 88 10.46 -2.87 -12.61
C ASP A 88 9.10 -3.49 -12.23
N HIS A 89 8.89 -4.80 -12.39
CA HIS A 89 7.60 -5.44 -12.08
C HIS A 89 7.22 -5.34 -10.60
N TYR A 90 8.21 -5.37 -9.69
CA TYR A 90 7.94 -5.16 -8.27
C TYR A 90 7.61 -3.69 -7.96
N ALA A 91 8.31 -2.75 -8.60
CA ALA A 91 7.98 -1.32 -8.50
C ALA A 91 6.54 -1.05 -8.99
N TYR A 92 6.15 -1.67 -10.10
CA TYR A 92 4.78 -1.63 -10.61
C TYR A 92 3.77 -2.21 -9.62
N THR A 93 4.10 -3.34 -9.00
CA THR A 93 3.26 -3.96 -7.94
C THR A 93 3.04 -3.00 -6.77
N LEU A 94 4.11 -2.39 -6.25
CA LEU A 94 4.05 -1.44 -5.15
C LEU A 94 3.19 -0.22 -5.51
N GLN A 95 3.42 0.35 -6.70
CA GLN A 95 2.66 1.51 -7.18
C GLN A 95 1.18 1.17 -7.28
N LYS A 96 0.81 0.09 -7.99
CA LYS A 96 -0.61 -0.24 -8.23
C LYS A 96 -1.34 -0.71 -7.00
N ALA A 97 -0.72 -1.55 -6.18
CA ALA A 97 -1.34 -1.94 -4.92
C ALA A 97 -1.49 -0.75 -3.96
N THR A 98 -0.55 0.21 -3.96
CA THR A 98 -0.70 1.44 -3.17
C THR A 98 -1.89 2.27 -3.65
N GLU A 99 -2.00 2.49 -4.98
CA GLU A 99 -3.13 3.20 -5.60
C GLU A 99 -4.48 2.53 -5.29
N ILE A 100 -4.50 1.19 -5.22
CA ILE A 100 -5.70 0.41 -4.91
C ILE A 100 -6.06 0.48 -3.42
N GLY A 101 -5.10 0.68 -2.52
CA GLY A 101 -5.35 0.82 -1.07
C GLY A 101 -4.58 -0.15 -0.17
N ALA A 102 -3.59 -0.90 -0.67
CA ALA A 102 -2.75 -1.76 0.18
C ALA A 102 -2.06 -0.94 1.29
N ALA A 103 -2.16 -1.38 2.54
CA ALA A 103 -1.64 -0.67 3.71
C ALA A 103 -0.17 -0.96 4.01
N ALA A 104 0.34 -2.12 3.60
CA ALA A 104 1.70 -2.52 3.88
C ALA A 104 2.22 -3.54 2.86
N PHE A 105 3.55 -3.56 2.72
CA PHE A 105 4.29 -4.46 1.86
C PHE A 105 5.41 -5.13 2.64
N VAL A 106 5.42 -6.45 2.62
CA VAL A 106 6.46 -7.29 3.20
C VAL A 106 7.12 -8.07 2.06
N PRO A 107 8.27 -7.61 1.55
CA PRO A 107 8.99 -8.33 0.50
C PRO A 107 9.32 -9.75 0.99
N THR A 108 8.87 -10.76 0.26
CA THR A 108 8.93 -12.15 0.73
C THR A 108 9.80 -13.01 -0.17
N VAL A 109 10.90 -13.55 0.35
CA VAL A 109 11.80 -14.41 -0.42
C VAL A 109 11.27 -15.84 -0.39
N THR A 110 10.90 -16.34 -1.57
CA THR A 110 10.36 -17.69 -1.82
C THR A 110 11.38 -18.58 -2.53
N ALA A 111 11.12 -19.88 -2.60
CA ALA A 111 11.97 -20.87 -3.27
C ALA A 111 12.23 -20.55 -4.75
N ARG A 112 11.29 -19.89 -5.42
CA ARG A 112 11.37 -19.53 -6.85
C ARG A 112 11.60 -18.03 -7.07
N THR A 113 12.02 -17.29 -6.04
CA THR A 113 12.42 -15.89 -6.19
C THR A 113 13.74 -15.82 -6.96
N VAL A 114 13.72 -15.13 -8.10
CA VAL A 114 14.85 -15.05 -9.04
C VAL A 114 15.65 -13.75 -8.92
N VAL A 115 15.16 -12.81 -8.12
CA VAL A 115 15.85 -11.57 -7.81
C VAL A 115 16.94 -11.86 -6.77
N GLY A 116 18.13 -11.32 -6.98
CA GLY A 116 19.21 -11.41 -6.01
C GLY A 116 18.90 -10.68 -4.69
N GLU A 117 19.92 -10.56 -3.84
CA GLU A 117 19.78 -9.93 -2.52
C GLU A 117 19.15 -8.53 -2.60
N VAL A 118 18.14 -8.29 -1.76
CA VAL A 118 17.43 -7.02 -1.68
C VAL A 118 18.04 -6.20 -0.55
N GLY A 119 19.01 -5.36 -0.90
CA GLY A 119 19.67 -4.45 0.04
C GLY A 119 18.86 -3.20 0.39
N ALA A 120 19.31 -2.46 1.39
CA ALA A 120 18.65 -1.26 1.92
C ALA A 120 18.34 -0.20 0.84
N THR A 121 19.28 0.07 -0.08
CA THR A 121 19.08 1.04 -1.17
C THR A 121 17.88 0.70 -2.06
N LYS A 122 17.63 -0.60 -2.29
CA LYS A 122 16.48 -1.05 -3.09
C LYS A 122 15.18 -0.86 -2.33
N VAL A 123 15.17 -1.15 -1.03
CA VAL A 123 14.02 -0.90 -0.14
C VAL A 123 13.70 0.60 -0.05
N GLU A 124 14.71 1.47 0.05
CA GLU A 124 14.49 2.92 0.02
C GLU A 124 13.87 3.40 -1.30
N ARG A 125 14.31 2.86 -2.44
CA ARG A 125 13.67 3.14 -3.73
C ARG A 125 12.20 2.73 -3.72
N TRP A 126 11.87 1.57 -3.14
CA TRP A 126 10.49 1.08 -3.04
C TRP A 126 9.61 1.93 -2.11
N ARG A 127 10.16 2.41 -0.99
CA ARG A 127 9.49 3.35 -0.08
C ARG A 127 9.13 4.65 -0.81
N ARG A 128 10.03 5.16 -1.65
CA ARG A 128 9.77 6.34 -2.47
C ARG A 128 8.62 6.12 -3.47
N ILE A 129 8.63 4.98 -4.17
CA ILE A 129 7.55 4.62 -5.11
C ILE A 129 6.19 4.54 -4.39
N ALA A 130 6.15 3.92 -3.22
CA ALA A 130 4.93 3.84 -2.40
C ALA A 130 4.46 5.23 -1.94
N ARG A 131 5.39 6.12 -1.56
CA ARG A 131 5.08 7.52 -1.21
C ARG A 131 4.49 8.28 -2.37
N GLU A 132 5.15 8.29 -3.52
CA GLU A 132 4.68 8.98 -4.73
C GLU A 132 3.30 8.45 -5.16
N ALA A 133 3.10 7.13 -5.10
CA ALA A 133 1.80 6.53 -5.40
C ALA A 133 0.71 6.95 -4.41
N ALA A 134 1.02 7.02 -3.11
CA ALA A 134 0.09 7.48 -2.08
C ALA A 134 -0.30 8.96 -2.26
N GLU A 135 0.65 9.84 -2.56
CA GLU A 135 0.39 11.26 -2.86
C GLU A 135 -0.51 11.44 -4.08
N GLN A 136 -0.26 10.68 -5.15
CA GLN A 136 -1.04 10.73 -6.40
C GLN A 136 -2.44 10.16 -6.23
N SER A 137 -2.59 9.06 -5.48
CA SER A 137 -3.89 8.42 -5.21
C SER A 137 -4.70 9.11 -4.12
N GLY A 138 -4.15 10.15 -3.48
CA GLY A 138 -4.85 10.93 -2.48
C GLY A 138 -4.95 10.25 -1.12
N ARG A 139 -4.05 9.31 -0.81
CA ARG A 139 -4.00 8.62 0.47
C ARG A 139 -3.49 9.53 1.59
N GLY A 140 -4.07 9.37 2.78
CA GLY A 140 -3.66 10.08 3.99
C GLY A 140 -2.63 9.32 4.83
N ARG A 141 -2.46 8.03 4.57
CA ARG A 141 -1.47 7.18 5.23
C ARG A 141 -0.46 6.67 4.23
N LEU A 142 0.81 6.67 4.63
CA LEU A 142 1.88 6.10 3.83
C LEU A 142 1.90 4.58 4.04
N PRO A 143 1.74 3.76 2.98
CA PRO A 143 1.94 2.33 3.14
C PRO A 143 3.38 1.99 3.51
N THR A 144 3.53 1.07 4.46
CA THR A 144 4.85 0.66 4.92
C THR A 144 5.49 -0.32 3.94
N VAL A 145 6.81 -0.18 3.73
CA VAL A 145 7.60 -1.16 2.97
C VAL A 145 8.71 -1.70 3.88
N GLY A 146 8.55 -2.96 4.28
CA GLY A 146 9.46 -3.65 5.19
C GLY A 146 10.75 -4.12 4.55
N ALA A 147 11.65 -4.66 5.38
CA ALA A 147 12.81 -5.41 4.92
C ALA A 147 12.36 -6.77 4.34
N PRO A 148 13.14 -7.36 3.41
CA PRO A 148 12.83 -8.69 2.89
C PRO A 148 12.91 -9.75 3.97
N VAL A 149 11.94 -10.66 4.01
CA VAL A 149 11.89 -11.78 4.96
C VAL A 149 11.77 -13.12 4.22
N PRO A 150 12.26 -14.24 4.78
CA PRO A 150 12.00 -15.57 4.23
C PRO A 150 10.50 -15.92 4.23
N PHE A 151 10.05 -16.75 3.29
CA PHE A 151 8.65 -17.15 3.17
C PHE A 151 8.04 -17.74 4.46
N ALA A 152 8.81 -18.54 5.19
CA ALA A 152 8.35 -19.07 6.47
C ALA A 152 8.06 -17.95 7.49
N GLU A 153 8.86 -16.88 7.49
CA GLU A 153 8.63 -15.73 8.35
C GLU A 153 7.41 -14.91 7.92
N ALA A 154 7.25 -14.69 6.61
CA ALA A 154 6.05 -14.06 6.07
C ALA A 154 4.77 -14.81 6.49
N CYS A 155 4.79 -16.15 6.47
CA CYS A 155 3.66 -16.94 6.94
C CYS A 155 3.35 -16.72 8.42
N ARG A 156 4.38 -16.64 9.28
CA ARG A 156 4.21 -16.38 10.72
C ARG A 156 3.64 -14.98 10.97
N LEU A 157 4.19 -13.97 10.30
CA LEU A 157 3.73 -12.58 10.40
C LEU A 157 2.27 -12.45 9.93
N ALA A 158 1.92 -13.06 8.79
CA ALA A 158 0.57 -13.06 8.25
C ALA A 158 -0.43 -13.70 9.22
N ALA A 159 -0.11 -14.89 9.75
CA ALA A 159 -0.98 -15.61 10.68
C ALA A 159 -1.16 -14.88 12.02
N ALA A 160 -0.12 -14.19 12.50
CA ALA A 160 -0.19 -13.39 13.72
C ALA A 160 -1.03 -12.12 13.57
N ALA A 161 -1.06 -11.53 12.36
CA ALA A 161 -1.82 -10.31 12.08
C ALA A 161 -3.33 -10.58 11.91
N GLY A 162 -3.72 -11.70 11.30
CA GLY A 162 -5.12 -12.04 11.10
C GLY A 162 -5.37 -13.04 9.97
N PRO A 163 -6.59 -13.08 9.40
CA PRO A 163 -6.89 -13.91 8.25
C PRO A 163 -5.96 -13.59 7.07
N ALA A 164 -5.50 -14.63 6.38
CA ALA A 164 -4.63 -14.45 5.22
C ALA A 164 -4.96 -15.46 4.11
N LEU A 165 -4.74 -15.01 2.88
CA LEU A 165 -5.02 -15.77 1.66
C LEU A 165 -3.77 -15.89 0.80
N ILE A 166 -3.63 -17.00 0.09
CA ILE A 166 -2.52 -17.26 -0.83
C ILE A 166 -3.07 -17.66 -2.20
N PRO A 167 -3.16 -16.73 -3.17
CA PRO A 167 -3.46 -17.06 -4.55
C PRO A 167 -2.50 -18.12 -5.10
N TRP A 168 -3.05 -19.21 -5.63
CA TRP A 168 -2.26 -20.31 -6.19
C TRP A 168 -2.90 -20.85 -7.48
N GLU A 169 -2.08 -21.09 -8.50
CA GLU A 169 -2.52 -21.49 -9.83
C GLU A 169 -3.18 -22.87 -9.88
N GLU A 170 -2.83 -23.77 -8.95
CA GLU A 170 -3.45 -25.10 -8.87
C GLU A 170 -4.70 -25.12 -7.97
N ALA A 171 -4.97 -24.04 -7.22
CA ALA A 171 -6.20 -23.92 -6.46
C ALA A 171 -7.40 -23.76 -7.42
N ARG A 172 -8.41 -24.63 -7.25
CA ARG A 172 -9.66 -24.60 -8.03
C ARG A 172 -10.78 -23.88 -7.29
N GLU A 173 -10.82 -24.06 -5.98
CA GLU A 173 -11.77 -23.47 -5.05
C GLU A 173 -11.15 -23.45 -3.65
N PRO A 174 -11.61 -22.57 -2.74
CA PRO A 174 -12.56 -21.48 -3.00
C PRO A 174 -11.92 -20.31 -3.77
N SER A 175 -12.74 -19.40 -4.30
CA SER A 175 -12.24 -18.13 -4.83
C SER A 175 -11.92 -17.17 -3.69
N LEU A 176 -11.03 -16.20 -3.96
CA LEU A 176 -10.67 -15.16 -2.98
C LEU A 176 -11.91 -14.45 -2.43
N SER A 177 -12.78 -13.95 -3.33
CA SER A 177 -13.98 -13.20 -2.92
C SER A 177 -14.98 -14.05 -2.14
N ALA A 178 -15.17 -15.33 -2.52
CA ALA A 178 -16.07 -16.23 -1.78
C ALA A 178 -15.55 -16.51 -0.37
N THR A 179 -14.24 -16.68 -0.22
CA THR A 179 -13.60 -16.90 1.10
C THR A 179 -13.77 -15.68 2.00
N ILE A 180 -13.54 -14.47 1.48
CA ILE A 180 -13.74 -13.23 2.24
C ILE A 180 -15.21 -13.03 2.61
N ALA A 181 -16.15 -13.28 1.69
CA ALA A 181 -17.57 -13.18 1.96
C ALA A 181 -18.00 -14.13 3.10
N ALA A 182 -17.50 -15.37 3.10
CA ALA A 182 -17.75 -16.33 4.16
C ALA A 182 -17.20 -15.84 5.53
N TRP A 183 -15.97 -15.32 5.56
CA TRP A 183 -15.40 -14.74 6.79
C TRP A 183 -16.18 -13.53 7.29
N ARG A 184 -16.64 -12.66 6.39
CA ARG A 184 -17.47 -11.50 6.78
C ARG A 184 -18.80 -11.94 7.39
N ALA A 185 -19.43 -12.97 6.84
CA ALA A 185 -20.68 -13.51 7.36
C ALA A 185 -20.50 -14.11 8.77
N GLU A 186 -19.37 -14.76 9.03
CA GLU A 186 -19.06 -15.38 10.33
C GLU A 186 -18.57 -14.35 11.38
N ARG A 187 -17.74 -13.39 10.97
CA ARG A 187 -16.91 -12.58 11.88
C ARG A 187 -17.23 -11.09 11.85
N GLY A 188 -18.08 -10.65 10.92
CA GLY A 188 -18.29 -9.23 10.64
C GLY A 188 -17.13 -8.60 9.85
N GLN A 189 -16.94 -7.29 10.00
CA GLN A 189 -15.89 -6.57 9.28
C GLN A 189 -14.50 -6.98 9.76
N LEU A 190 -13.63 -7.36 8.81
CA LEU A 190 -12.23 -7.65 9.13
C LEU A 190 -11.46 -6.34 9.33
N ALA A 191 -10.60 -6.26 10.35
CA ALA A 191 -9.71 -5.11 10.52
C ALA A 191 -8.45 -5.21 9.65
N GLN A 192 -8.00 -6.44 9.37
CA GLN A 192 -6.76 -6.72 8.63
C GLN A 192 -6.94 -7.94 7.72
N LEU A 193 -6.19 -7.98 6.62
CA LEU A 193 -6.11 -9.12 5.72
C LEU A 193 -4.70 -9.26 5.14
N GLY A 194 -4.11 -10.45 5.24
CA GLY A 194 -2.86 -10.78 4.55
C GLY A 194 -3.10 -11.38 3.17
N LEU A 195 -2.33 -10.97 2.17
CA LEU A 195 -2.29 -11.62 0.86
C LEU A 195 -0.86 -12.03 0.52
N LEU A 196 -0.61 -13.31 0.27
CA LEU A 196 0.69 -13.84 -0.08
C LEU A 196 0.77 -14.00 -1.60
N ILE A 197 1.65 -13.24 -2.26
CA ILE A 197 1.77 -13.22 -3.72
C ILE A 197 3.13 -13.77 -4.15
N GLY A 198 3.11 -14.83 -4.97
CA GLY A 198 4.30 -15.55 -5.40
C GLY A 198 5.10 -14.80 -6.49
N PRO A 199 6.32 -15.27 -6.79
CA PRO A 199 7.15 -14.74 -7.87
C PRO A 199 6.64 -15.22 -9.24
N GLU A 200 7.36 -14.90 -10.31
CA GLU A 200 7.06 -15.36 -11.67
C GLU A 200 6.98 -16.89 -11.80
N GLY A 201 7.71 -17.61 -10.94
CA GLY A 201 7.70 -19.07 -10.88
C GLY A 201 6.58 -19.67 -10.02
N GLY A 202 5.72 -18.86 -9.40
CA GLY A 202 4.68 -19.33 -8.47
C GLY A 202 5.25 -19.87 -7.16
N PHE A 203 4.36 -20.46 -6.36
CA PHE A 203 4.71 -21.15 -5.12
C PHE A 203 4.97 -22.64 -5.37
N THR A 204 5.83 -23.24 -4.56
CA THR A 204 5.99 -24.69 -4.51
C THR A 204 4.87 -25.35 -3.69
N ALA A 205 4.63 -26.64 -3.89
CA ALA A 205 3.65 -27.39 -3.09
C ALA A 205 4.02 -27.40 -1.60
N GLU A 206 5.32 -27.42 -1.28
CA GLU A 206 5.85 -27.36 0.07
C GLU A 206 5.56 -26.00 0.74
N GLU A 207 5.67 -24.90 -0.01
CA GLU A 207 5.32 -23.56 0.45
C GLU A 207 3.81 -23.42 0.69
N ILE A 208 2.97 -23.95 -0.21
CA ILE A 208 1.52 -23.98 -0.01
C ILE A 208 1.17 -24.79 1.25
N ALA A 209 1.76 -25.97 1.42
CA ALA A 209 1.55 -26.80 2.61
C ALA A 209 2.01 -26.09 3.90
N LEU A 210 3.11 -25.32 3.86
CA LEU A 210 3.55 -24.51 4.98
C LEU A 210 2.55 -23.38 5.30
N ALA A 211 2.10 -22.65 4.30
CA ALA A 211 1.11 -21.58 4.46
C ALA A 211 -0.18 -22.13 5.11
N GLN A 212 -0.68 -23.27 4.63
CA GLN A 212 -1.83 -23.95 5.21
C GLN A 212 -1.64 -24.33 6.68
N ARG A 213 -0.45 -24.82 7.07
CA ARG A 213 -0.14 -25.11 8.49
C ARG A 213 -0.16 -23.85 9.36
N CYS A 214 0.07 -22.68 8.78
CA CYS A 214 -0.06 -21.38 9.44
C CYS A 214 -1.49 -20.83 9.42
N GLY A 215 -2.48 -21.57 8.88
CA GLY A 215 -3.87 -21.13 8.78
C GLY A 215 -4.14 -20.20 7.59
N ILE A 216 -3.20 -20.10 6.64
CA ILE A 216 -3.35 -19.29 5.43
C ILE A 216 -4.10 -20.13 4.39
N VAL A 217 -5.15 -19.56 3.80
CA VAL A 217 -6.06 -20.32 2.91
C VAL A 217 -5.66 -20.13 1.45
N PRO A 218 -5.31 -21.22 0.71
CA PRO A 218 -5.10 -21.15 -0.72
C PRO A 218 -6.39 -20.82 -1.46
N VAL A 219 -6.30 -19.93 -2.43
CA VAL A 219 -7.47 -19.47 -3.20
C VAL A 219 -7.17 -19.36 -4.68
N THR A 220 -8.21 -19.45 -5.50
CA THR A 220 -8.13 -19.16 -6.93
C THR A 220 -8.45 -17.68 -7.24
N LEU A 221 -7.77 -17.13 -8.25
CA LEU A 221 -8.13 -15.85 -8.90
C LEU A 221 -8.86 -16.08 -10.24
N GLY A 222 -9.39 -17.29 -10.45
CA GLY A 222 -10.11 -17.70 -11.65
C GLY A 222 -9.25 -18.55 -12.59
N ARG A 223 -9.77 -18.76 -13.80
CA ARG A 223 -9.24 -19.79 -14.74
C ARG A 223 -7.94 -19.41 -15.46
N ARG A 224 -7.55 -18.14 -15.41
CA ARG A 224 -6.39 -17.63 -16.16
C ARG A 224 -5.20 -17.51 -15.22
N ILE A 225 -4.04 -17.93 -15.71
CA ILE A 225 -2.78 -17.67 -15.03
C ILE A 225 -2.48 -16.18 -15.18
N LEU A 226 -2.45 -15.46 -14.06
CA LEU A 226 -2.09 -14.05 -14.01
C LEU A 226 -0.58 -13.92 -13.77
N ARG A 227 0.05 -12.91 -14.35
CA ARG A 227 1.42 -12.55 -13.97
C ARG A 227 1.43 -12.07 -12.51
N ALA A 228 2.56 -12.21 -11.83
CA ALA A 228 2.67 -11.93 -10.38
C ALA A 228 2.21 -10.50 -10.02
N GLU A 229 2.63 -9.48 -10.77
CA GLU A 229 2.21 -8.09 -10.56
C GLU A 229 0.71 -7.87 -10.83
N THR A 230 0.14 -8.60 -11.79
CA THR A 230 -1.29 -8.59 -12.09
C THR A 230 -2.08 -9.29 -10.99
N ALA A 231 -1.57 -10.43 -10.49
CA ALA A 231 -2.18 -11.18 -9.40
C ALA A 231 -2.22 -10.34 -8.11
N ALA A 232 -1.15 -9.60 -7.79
CA ALA A 232 -1.13 -8.68 -6.66
C ALA A 232 -2.21 -7.59 -6.77
N ALA A 233 -2.29 -6.91 -7.91
CA ALA A 233 -3.31 -5.89 -8.15
C ALA A 233 -4.73 -6.47 -8.05
N VAL A 234 -5.00 -7.55 -8.78
CA VAL A 234 -6.31 -8.22 -8.80
C VAL A 234 -6.70 -8.74 -7.42
N ALA A 235 -5.79 -9.38 -6.68
CA ALA A 235 -6.08 -9.88 -5.35
C ALA A 235 -6.41 -8.75 -4.37
N THR A 236 -5.67 -7.64 -4.44
CA THR A 236 -5.93 -6.45 -3.61
C THR A 236 -7.29 -5.84 -3.94
N THR A 237 -7.59 -5.65 -5.23
CA THR A 237 -8.89 -5.13 -5.69
C THR A 237 -10.05 -6.02 -5.25
N LEU A 238 -9.95 -7.34 -5.49
CA LEU A 238 -11.00 -8.29 -5.12
C LEU A 238 -11.19 -8.36 -3.60
N ALA A 239 -10.11 -8.22 -2.83
CA ALA A 239 -10.19 -8.18 -1.37
C ALA A 239 -10.94 -6.95 -0.88
N LEU A 240 -10.52 -5.76 -1.31
CA LEU A 240 -11.14 -4.50 -0.91
C LEU A 240 -12.59 -4.40 -1.38
N ALA A 241 -12.90 -4.82 -2.61
CA ALA A 241 -14.28 -4.91 -3.10
C ALA A 241 -15.12 -5.87 -2.25
N ALA A 242 -14.64 -7.08 -1.98
CA ALA A 242 -15.37 -8.05 -1.15
C ALA A 242 -15.55 -7.57 0.31
N LEU A 243 -14.73 -6.62 0.77
CA LEU A 243 -14.81 -5.98 2.09
C LEU A 243 -15.66 -4.70 2.09
N GLY A 244 -16.24 -4.32 0.95
CA GLY A 244 -17.13 -3.15 0.79
C GLY A 244 -16.41 -1.82 0.60
N ASP A 245 -15.10 -1.83 0.35
CA ASP A 245 -14.28 -0.61 0.31
C ASP A 245 -14.27 0.07 -1.07
N LEU A 246 -14.57 -0.71 -2.13
CA LEU A 246 -14.62 -0.21 -3.51
C LEU A 246 -16.05 -0.08 -4.06
N ASP A 247 -17.07 -0.32 -3.22
CA ASP A 247 -18.47 -0.41 -3.65
C ASP A 247 -19.15 0.97 -3.76
N THR A 248 -18.74 1.94 -2.95
CA THR A 248 -19.25 3.31 -2.96
C THR A 248 -18.10 4.29 -2.88
N ARG A 249 -18.17 5.35 -3.68
CA ARG A 249 -17.65 6.64 -3.22
C ARG A 249 -18.68 7.09 -2.21
N ASP A 250 -18.47 6.81 -0.93
CA ASP A 250 -19.30 7.45 0.09
C ASP A 250 -19.06 8.96 -0.08
N ASP A 251 -19.97 9.64 -0.78
CA ASP A 251 -20.14 11.08 -0.62
C ASP A 251 -20.46 11.24 0.86
N ALA A 252 -19.47 11.65 1.66
CA ALA A 252 -19.71 11.98 3.05
C ALA A 252 -20.84 13.04 3.11
N PRO A 253 -21.76 12.95 4.08
CA PRO A 253 -22.85 13.91 4.21
C PRO A 253 -22.36 15.36 4.35
#